data_AF-A0A1Q2KUI5-F1
#
_entry.id   AF-A0A1Q2KUI5-F1
#
_cell.length_a   1.000
_cell.length_b   1.000
_cell.length_c   1.000
_cell.angle_alpha   90.00
_cell.angle_beta   90.00
_cell.angle_gamma   90.00
#
_symmetry.space_group_name_H-M   'P 1'
#
loop_
_entity.id
_entity.type
_entity.pdbx_description
1 polymer ?
#
loop_
_entity_poly.entity_id
_entity_poly.type
_entity_poly.pdbx_seq_one_letter_code
_entity_poly.pdbx_strand_id
1 'polypeptide(L)'
;MNEKSNQDVSKNKKKVIKDGKEIWVYEDHDMHNSVKADQKEAPDADKVEGKEGLTELDATYYDEWQSMEYPRTNKEIDGLDELADDDEDMKDKKK
;
A
#
# COMPACT_ATOMS: atom_id res chain seq x y z
N MET A 1 2.77 14.30 -22.98
CA MET A 1 2.22 14.23 -21.61
C MET A 1 3.39 13.98 -20.67
N ASN A 2 3.49 14.79 -19.61
CA ASN A 2 4.70 15.11 -18.85
C ASN A 2 5.57 13.94 -18.36
N GLU A 3 6.86 14.06 -18.68
CA GLU A 3 8.01 13.39 -18.07
C GLU A 3 8.34 14.02 -16.71
N LYS A 4 7.89 13.48 -15.56
CA LYS A 4 8.46 13.83 -14.24
C LYS A 4 8.30 12.71 -13.20
N SER A 5 9.24 11.78 -13.18
CA SER A 5 9.87 11.20 -11.97
C SER A 5 10.81 10.10 -12.47
N ASN A 6 12.12 10.24 -12.39
CA ASN A 6 12.87 10.01 -11.16
C ASN A 6 14.23 10.69 -11.31
N GLN A 7 14.29 11.98 -11.01
CA GLN A 7 15.55 12.61 -10.63
C GLN A 7 15.84 12.29 -9.15
N ASP A 8 17.12 12.08 -8.84
CA ASP A 8 17.73 12.15 -7.51
C ASP A 8 17.96 10.87 -6.68
N VAL A 9 18.47 9.80 -7.30
CA VAL A 9 19.30 8.81 -6.55
C VAL A 9 20.80 9.15 -6.60
N SER A 10 21.21 10.13 -7.41
CA SER A 10 22.63 10.40 -7.71
C SER A 10 23.36 11.30 -6.71
N LYS A 11 22.71 11.73 -5.62
CA LYS A 11 23.23 12.81 -4.75
C LYS A 11 24.04 12.33 -3.54
N ASN A 12 23.98 11.05 -3.15
CA ASN A 12 24.58 10.57 -1.90
C ASN A 12 25.72 9.55 -2.13
N LYS A 13 26.70 9.92 -2.97
CA LYS A 13 27.92 9.11 -3.17
C LYS A 13 29.12 9.81 -2.54
N LYS A 14 29.80 9.10 -1.61
CA LYS A 14 31.05 9.56 -0.99
C LYS A 14 32.20 8.74 -1.58
N LYS A 15 33.23 9.43 -2.07
CA LYS A 15 34.46 8.81 -2.59
C LYS A 15 35.40 8.56 -1.42
N VAL A 16 35.76 7.29 -1.19
CA VAL A 16 36.65 6.89 -0.08
C VAL A 16 37.82 6.07 -0.63
N ILE A 17 39.02 6.27 -0.09
CA ILE A 17 40.21 5.49 -0.46
C ILE A 17 40.43 4.45 0.64
N LYS A 18 40.40 3.17 0.25
CA LYS A 18 40.70 2.05 1.14
C LYS A 18 41.77 1.18 0.49
N ASP A 19 42.87 0.92 1.19
CA ASP A 19 43.98 0.08 0.72
C ASP A 19 44.53 0.49 -0.67
N GLY A 20 44.63 1.80 -0.90
CA GLY A 20 45.15 2.37 -2.15
C GLY A 20 44.21 2.25 -3.36
N LYS A 21 42.98 1.75 -3.18
CA LYS A 21 41.96 1.68 -4.23
C LYS A 21 40.83 2.67 -3.96
N GLU A 22 40.38 3.31 -5.03
CA GLU A 22 39.25 4.22 -5.01
C GLU A 22 37.94 3.42 -5.01
N ILE A 23 37.13 3.59 -3.97
CA ILE A 23 35.85 2.90 -3.82
C ILE A 23 34.75 3.95 -3.63
N TRP A 24 33.66 3.77 -4.37
CA TRP A 24 32.45 4.57 -4.22
C TRP A 24 31.59 3.94 -3.12
N VAL A 25 31.38 4.69 -2.04
CA VAL A 25 30.49 4.29 -0.94
C VAL A 25 29.21 5.09 -1.08
N TYR A 26 28.11 4.37 -1.28
CA TYR A 26 26.78 4.94 -1.29
C TYR A 26 26.29 5.02 0.16
N GLU A 27 25.65 6.13 0.51
CA GLU A 27 25.00 6.26 1.80
C GLU A 27 23.88 5.22 1.89
N ASP A 28 23.82 4.49 3.00
CA ASP A 28 22.78 3.49 3.20
C ASP A 28 21.43 4.20 3.21
N HIS A 29 20.56 3.81 2.27
CA HIS A 29 19.23 4.36 2.19
C HIS A 29 18.40 3.62 3.23
N ASP A 30 18.49 4.08 4.48
CA ASP A 30 17.69 3.54 5.57
C ASP A 30 16.21 3.78 5.26
N MET A 31 15.56 2.74 4.72
CA MET A 31 14.16 2.72 4.32
C MET A 31 13.21 2.71 5.52
N HIS A 32 13.73 2.53 6.75
CA HIS A 32 12.94 2.33 7.96
C HIS A 32 12.93 3.55 8.88
N ASN A 33 13.70 4.60 8.57
CA ASN A 33 13.96 5.69 9.51
C ASN A 33 13.74 7.08 8.89
N SER A 34 12.78 7.19 7.97
CA SER A 34 12.36 8.49 7.49
C SER A 34 11.36 9.09 8.46
N VAL A 35 11.85 9.92 9.40
CA VAL A 35 11.04 10.85 10.21
C VAL A 35 9.98 11.61 9.38
N LYS A 36 10.24 11.75 8.08
CA LYS A 36 9.35 12.37 7.10
C LYS A 36 8.07 11.58 6.83
N ALA A 37 8.08 10.25 6.92
CA ALA A 37 6.89 9.42 6.71
C ALA A 37 5.92 9.57 7.89
N ASP A 38 6.45 9.60 9.12
CA ASP A 38 5.66 9.82 10.34
C ASP A 38 4.99 11.19 10.39
N GLN A 39 5.55 12.18 9.69
CA GLN A 39 5.01 13.56 9.61
C GLN A 39 4.14 13.81 8.38
N LYS A 40 4.07 12.85 7.46
CA LYS A 40 3.33 13.01 6.22
C LYS A 40 1.92 12.46 6.41
N GLU A 41 0.95 13.33 6.14
CA GLU A 41 -0.45 12.97 6.10
C GLU A 41 -0.73 11.98 4.96
N ALA A 42 -1.73 11.13 5.18
CA ALA A 42 -2.17 10.15 4.21
C ALA A 42 -2.52 10.80 2.85
N PRO A 43 -2.09 10.20 1.72
CA PRO A 43 -2.30 10.78 0.39
C PRO A 43 -3.78 10.83 -0.05
N ASP A 44 -4.66 10.14 0.67
CA ASP A 44 -6.10 10.06 0.44
C ASP A 44 -6.94 10.59 1.60
N ALA A 45 -6.31 11.34 2.52
CA ALA A 45 -6.99 12.05 3.61
C ALA A 45 -8.15 12.94 3.09
N ASP A 46 -7.95 13.62 1.95
CA ASP A 46 -8.98 14.46 1.32
C ASP A 46 -10.22 13.69 0.81
N LYS A 47 -10.13 12.35 0.70
CA LYS A 47 -11.14 11.52 0.05
C LYS A 47 -11.94 10.66 1.03
N VAL A 48 -11.31 10.31 2.15
CA VAL A 48 -11.89 9.39 3.14
C VAL A 48 -11.88 10.10 4.48
N GLU A 49 -13.07 10.45 4.99
CA GLU A 49 -13.24 11.14 6.27
C GLU A 49 -12.54 10.41 7.43
N GLY A 50 -12.51 9.07 7.40
CA GLY A 50 -11.80 8.25 8.39
C GLY A 50 -10.27 8.30 8.31
N LYS A 51 -9.70 8.96 7.29
CA LYS A 51 -8.25 9.14 7.09
C LYS A 51 -7.81 10.61 7.21
N GLU A 52 -8.73 11.53 7.46
CA GLU A 52 -8.40 12.94 7.66
C GLU A 52 -7.53 13.10 8.91
N GLY A 53 -6.34 13.71 8.77
CA GLY A 53 -5.39 13.86 9.86
C GLY A 53 -4.65 12.58 10.28
N LEU A 54 -4.83 11.46 9.58
CA LEU A 54 -4.03 10.25 9.81
C LEU A 54 -2.66 10.37 9.14
N THR A 55 -1.64 9.84 9.81
CA THR A 55 -0.33 9.64 9.19
C THR A 55 -0.41 8.57 8.09
N GLU A 56 0.54 8.57 7.16
CA GLU A 56 0.62 7.55 6.09
C GLU A 56 0.67 6.11 6.66
N LEU A 57 1.32 5.93 7.81
CA LEU A 57 1.40 4.64 8.50
C LEU A 57 0.06 4.26 9.14
N ASP A 58 -0.59 5.17 9.85
CA ASP A 58 -1.90 4.90 10.47
C ASP A 58 -2.98 4.64 9.43
N ALA A 59 -2.95 5.36 8.30
CA ALA A 59 -3.89 5.15 7.19
C ALA A 59 -3.71 3.76 6.54
N THR A 60 -2.48 3.24 6.50
CA THR A 60 -2.21 1.89 6.02
C THR A 60 -2.85 0.85 6.96
N TYR A 61 -2.71 1.02 8.27
CA TYR A 61 -3.38 0.13 9.24
C TYR A 61 -4.91 0.21 9.17
N TYR A 62 -5.46 1.41 8.94
CA TYR A 62 -6.89 1.58 8.71
C TYR A 62 -7.36 0.77 7.49
N ASP A 63 -6.62 0.82 6.39
CA ASP A 63 -6.94 0.06 5.17
C ASP A 63 -6.85 -1.44 5.37
N GLU A 64 -5.79 -1.90 6.04
CA GLU A 64 -5.66 -3.31 6.39
C GLU A 64 -6.86 -3.78 7.21
N TRP A 65 -7.29 -2.97 8.17
CA TRP A 65 -8.42 -3.29 9.02
C TRP A 65 -9.76 -3.28 8.28
N GLN A 66 -9.97 -2.34 7.35
CA GLN A 66 -11.15 -2.33 6.48
C GLN A 66 -11.14 -3.48 5.46
N SER A 67 -9.95 -3.89 4.99
CA SER A 67 -9.79 -5.00 4.05
C SER A 67 -10.05 -6.36 4.70
N MET A 68 -9.90 -6.47 6.01
CA MET A 68 -10.32 -7.65 6.76
C MET A 68 -11.86 -7.59 6.85
N GLU A 69 -12.54 -8.09 5.81
CA GLU A 69 -13.98 -8.22 5.78
C GLU A 69 -14.51 -8.72 7.14
N TYR A 70 -15.65 -8.20 7.59
CA TYR A 70 -16.27 -8.65 8.82
C TYR A 70 -16.42 -10.18 8.81
N PRO A 71 -16.18 -10.87 9.95
CA PRO A 71 -16.42 -12.29 10.05
C PRO A 71 -17.86 -12.58 9.66
N ARG A 72 -18.05 -13.24 8.51
CA ARG A 72 -19.38 -13.68 8.07
C ARG A 72 -19.86 -14.78 9.01
N THR A 73 -21.10 -14.68 9.45
CA THR A 73 -21.75 -15.74 10.22
C THR A 73 -22.05 -16.93 9.30
N ASN A 74 -22.11 -18.15 9.86
CA ASN A 74 -22.49 -19.34 9.07
C ASN A 74 -23.80 -19.14 8.30
N LYS A 75 -24.77 -18.45 8.91
CA LYS A 75 -26.05 -18.13 8.27
C LYS A 75 -25.90 -17.24 7.02
N GLU A 76 -24.97 -16.30 7.05
CA GLU A 76 -24.70 -15.43 5.90
C GLU A 76 -23.95 -16.19 4.80
N ILE A 77 -23.06 -17.11 5.19
CA ILE A 77 -22.36 -18.00 4.25
C ILE A 77 -23.36 -18.93 3.56
N ASP A 78 -24.22 -19.60 4.33
CA ASP A 78 -25.25 -20.50 3.79
C ASP A 78 -26.18 -19.77 2.81
N GLY A 79 -26.62 -18.55 3.15
CA GLY A 79 -27.45 -17.75 2.25
C GLY A 79 -26.74 -17.25 0.99
N LEU A 80 -25.41 -17.05 1.05
CA LEU A 80 -24.58 -16.69 -0.12
C LEU A 80 -24.40 -17.88 -1.07
N ASP A 81 -24.22 -19.09 -0.53
CA ASP A 81 -24.14 -20.33 -1.32
C ASP A 81 -25.49 -20.63 -2.00
N GLU A 82 -26.61 -20.50 -1.28
CA GLU A 82 -27.96 -20.67 -1.86
C GLU A 82 -28.21 -19.68 -3.02
N LEU A 83 -27.81 -18.41 -2.87
CA LEU A 83 -27.93 -17.39 -3.92
C LEU A 83 -27.01 -17.66 -5.12
N ALA A 84 -25.82 -18.23 -4.90
CA ALA A 84 -24.87 -18.55 -5.96
C ALA A 84 -25.34 -19.75 -6.80
N ASP A 85 -25.95 -20.75 -6.17
CA ASP A 85 -26.53 -21.92 -6.85
C ASP A 85 -27.75 -21.52 -7.70
N ASP A 86 -28.59 -20.60 -7.21
CA ASP A 86 -29.75 -20.08 -7.95
C ASP A 86 -29.37 -19.31 -9.24
N ASP A 87 -28.21 -18.64 -9.25
CA ASP A 87 -27.70 -17.88 -10.41
C ASP A 87 -27.09 -18.77 -11.51
N GLU A 88 -26.53 -19.94 -11.16
CA GLU A 88 -26.05 -20.95 -12.12
C GLU A 88 -27.23 -21.57 -12.89
N ASP A 89 -28.32 -21.88 -12.19
CA ASP A 89 -29.55 -22.47 -12.73
C ASP A 89 -30.35 -21.54 -13.68
N MET A 90 -30.05 -20.24 -13.68
CA MET A 90 -30.61 -19.28 -14.63
C MET A 90 -29.80 -19.14 -15.92
N LYS A 91 -28.50 -19.50 -15.92
CA LYS A 91 -27.66 -19.48 -17.13
C LYS A 91 -28.03 -20.61 -18.08
N ASP A 92 -28.39 -21.77 -17.54
CA ASP A 92 -28.76 -22.96 -18.33
C ASP A 92 -30.15 -22.86 -18.99
N LYS A 93 -31.06 -22.03 -18.45
CA LYS A 93 -32.39 -21.79 -19.06
C LYS A 93 -32.36 -20.83 -20.26
N LYS A 94 -31.21 -20.22 -20.57
CA LYS A 94 -31.08 -19.17 -21.60
C LYS A 94 -30.49 -19.66 -22.92
N LYS A 95 -30.36 -20.97 -23.13
CA LYS A 95 -29.80 -21.58 -24.35
C LYS A 95 -30.83 -22.32 -25.17
#